data_AF-A0A7Y4X4U7-F1
#
_entry.id   AF-A0A7Y4X4U7-F1
#
_cell.length_a   1.000
_cell.length_b   1.000
_cell.length_c   1.000
_cell.angle_alpha   90.00
_cell.angle_beta   90.00
_cell.angle_gamma   90.00
#
_symmetry.space_group_name_H-M   'P 1'
#
loop_
_entity.id
_entity.type
_entity.pdbx_description
1 polymer ?
#
loop_
_entity_poly.entity_id
_entity_poly.type
_entity_poly.pdbx_seq_one_letter_code
_entity_poly.pdbx_strand_id
1 'polypeptide(L)'
;MTREHLSFRALASISALAIALLLGLGKAAEAGCGCTKPPPAPAAIRPNAAYGGQKVNLFHASLVNGGSYTVKFTAMNGTTASVSATAVNKRDLADAVYKKQLSVPVPASLPLGPVGITVTQSGQTAPLLSIPDTSFTLAPQPIVVPNQVGSYSYQNYQAAVGRDGRTYMSLDITGISMARTFKAQALGWPLRFTKDNTVFYNTQGFLMQLANAPIPGLFSINSGTTSDSDIAQYARHEFNTYLLQHAEHLPHSVDATDGNWHQDGSRHIDHDHLILAIAGKVNGATPAAGPSSAFTLTLASESFFHNGLVGLDTIVMSSTSSTDSYDASTGQFGLAGHVLSNGELALSGSATVNGDATAASFRFSGSSYVNGAMITATQPVQFIPVALPNGLPNLGTINLSGGQTQTVATGSYSLGDLTVKDSQLFINNTAGPVTFYVTGSVSVSGVGGIIVADPDPEKFAIYVASTKSVSISKEGTFAGVVYAPQSVVTLSGGGEFSGSFIGKQMKLSGGSRVHYDTALRGE
;
A
#
# COMPACT_ATOMS: atom_id res chain seq x y z
N MET A 1 -56.46 41.83 -52.22
CA MET A 1 -56.03 41.56 -50.82
C MET A 1 -54.67 40.88 -50.91
N THR A 2 -53.60 41.69 -50.83
CA THR A 2 -52.65 41.77 -49.68
C THR A 2 -51.65 40.60 -49.70
N ARG A 3 -50.38 40.86 -50.06
CA ARG A 3 -49.22 41.04 -49.15
C ARG A 3 -48.82 39.71 -48.49
N GLU A 4 -47.57 39.29 -48.35
CA GLU A 4 -46.32 40.04 -48.19
C GLU A 4 -45.13 39.06 -48.23
N HIS A 5 -43.95 39.56 -48.60
CA HIS A 5 -42.66 38.99 -48.26
C HIS A 5 -42.47 38.93 -46.74
N LEU A 6 -41.83 37.88 -46.21
CA LEU A 6 -40.99 38.00 -45.02
C LEU A 6 -39.87 36.96 -45.00
N SER A 7 -38.66 37.47 -45.23
CA SER A 7 -37.40 36.89 -44.78
C SER A 7 -37.36 36.81 -43.26
N PHE A 8 -36.88 35.70 -42.70
CA PHE A 8 -36.39 35.67 -41.33
C PHE A 8 -35.02 34.98 -41.28
N ARG A 9 -33.99 35.83 -41.18
CA ARG A 9 -32.75 35.47 -40.49
C ARG A 9 -33.11 35.27 -39.02
N ALA A 10 -32.83 34.09 -38.47
CA ALA A 10 -32.77 33.88 -37.04
C ALA A 10 -31.42 33.23 -36.71
N LEU A 11 -30.58 34.00 -36.00
CA LEU A 11 -29.48 33.47 -35.21
C LEU A 11 -30.05 32.42 -34.25
N ALA A 12 -29.52 31.21 -34.29
CA ALA A 12 -29.60 30.27 -33.18
C ALA A 12 -28.20 29.70 -32.95
N SER A 13 -27.48 30.40 -32.08
CA SER A 13 -26.38 29.87 -31.29
C SER A 13 -26.83 28.57 -30.61
N ILE A 14 -26.28 27.44 -31.03
CA ILE A 14 -26.38 26.18 -30.28
C ILE A 14 -24.96 25.75 -29.93
N SER A 15 -24.59 26.13 -28.72
CA SER A 15 -23.57 25.47 -27.90
C SER A 15 -23.97 24.01 -27.70
N ALA A 16 -23.13 23.08 -28.16
CA ALA A 16 -23.13 21.69 -27.73
C ALA A 16 -21.66 21.32 -27.54
N LEU A 17 -21.06 21.54 -26.37
CA LEU A 17 -21.09 20.60 -25.23
C LEU A 17 -20.98 19.14 -25.68
N ALA A 18 -19.87 18.79 -26.32
CA ALA A 18 -19.42 17.41 -26.38
C ALA A 18 -18.86 17.02 -25.01
N ILE A 19 -19.75 16.67 -24.08
CA ILE A 19 -19.41 15.73 -23.01
C ILE A 19 -19.20 14.39 -23.69
N ALA A 20 -17.95 14.09 -24.05
CA ALA A 20 -17.55 12.73 -24.37
C ALA A 20 -17.59 11.94 -23.05
N LEU A 21 -18.75 11.33 -22.80
CA LEU A 21 -18.91 10.25 -21.85
C LEU A 21 -18.02 9.10 -22.35
N LEU A 22 -16.77 9.05 -21.88
CA LEU A 22 -15.88 7.91 -22.06
C LEU A 22 -16.40 6.75 -21.19
N LEU A 23 -17.47 6.09 -21.66
CA LEU A 23 -17.67 4.67 -21.42
C LEU A 23 -16.75 3.90 -22.39
N GLY A 24 -15.44 4.12 -22.22
CA GLY A 24 -14.47 3.15 -22.69
C GLY A 24 -14.52 1.99 -21.72
N LEU A 25 -14.84 0.80 -22.21
CA LEU A 25 -14.56 -0.47 -21.53
C LEU A 25 -13.04 -0.63 -21.39
N GLY A 26 -12.42 0.21 -20.55
CA GLY A 26 -11.11 -0.05 -20.02
C GLY A 26 -11.24 -1.29 -19.15
N LYS A 27 -10.37 -2.27 -19.39
CA LYS A 27 -10.14 -3.35 -18.42
C LYS A 27 -10.05 -2.70 -17.05
N ALA A 28 -10.76 -3.26 -16.06
CA ALA A 28 -10.68 -2.79 -14.69
C ALA A 28 -9.20 -2.53 -14.37
N ALA A 29 -8.86 -1.29 -14.05
CA ALA A 29 -7.48 -0.90 -13.80
C ALA A 29 -6.90 -1.88 -12.78
N GLU A 30 -5.85 -2.61 -13.17
CA GLU A 30 -5.06 -3.44 -12.25
C GLU A 30 -4.33 -2.49 -11.30
N ALA A 31 -5.06 -2.03 -10.28
CA ALA A 31 -4.53 -1.34 -9.13
C ALA A 31 -4.03 -2.41 -8.16
N GLY A 32 -2.80 -2.89 -8.41
CA GLY A 32 -2.10 -3.87 -7.57
C GLY A 32 -0.63 -3.49 -7.34
N CYS A 33 0.07 -4.22 -6.49
CA CYS A 33 1.50 -4.00 -6.24
C CYS A 33 2.34 -4.32 -7.49
N GLY A 34 3.32 -3.47 -7.81
CA GLY A 34 4.26 -3.65 -8.92
C GLY A 34 4.49 -2.40 -9.80
N CYS A 35 5.52 -2.49 -10.64
CA CYS A 35 6.03 -1.42 -11.52
C CYS A 35 5.17 -1.14 -12.77
N THR A 36 4.02 -1.81 -12.91
CA THR A 36 3.10 -1.59 -14.05
C THR A 36 1.79 -1.02 -13.54
N LYS A 37 1.53 0.25 -13.88
CA LYS A 37 0.25 0.92 -13.63
C LYS A 37 -0.29 1.49 -14.94
N PRO A 38 -1.62 1.53 -15.14
CA PRO A 38 -2.20 2.25 -16.26
C PRO A 38 -1.73 3.72 -16.28
N PRO A 39 -1.28 4.25 -17.43
CA PRO A 39 -0.82 5.63 -17.50
C PRO A 39 -1.95 6.62 -17.18
N PRO A 40 -1.61 7.82 -16.67
CA PRO A 40 -2.60 8.87 -16.47
C PRO A 40 -3.26 9.26 -17.79
N ALA A 41 -4.55 9.59 -17.77
CA ALA A 41 -5.25 10.04 -18.96
C ALA A 41 -4.66 11.36 -19.51
N PRO A 42 -4.65 11.59 -20.83
CA PRO A 42 -4.27 12.89 -21.39
C PRO A 42 -5.12 14.03 -20.83
N ALA A 43 -4.47 15.12 -20.41
CA ALA A 43 -5.13 16.32 -19.90
C ALA A 43 -4.25 17.57 -20.12
N ALA A 44 -4.86 18.76 -20.09
CA ALA A 44 -4.17 20.04 -20.24
C ALA A 44 -3.23 20.37 -19.07
N ILE A 45 -3.46 19.76 -17.89
CA ILE A 45 -2.58 19.80 -16.72
C ILE A 45 -2.48 18.41 -16.12
N ARG A 46 -1.27 18.00 -15.72
CA ARG A 46 -1.04 16.79 -14.93
C ARG A 46 0.06 16.95 -13.87
N PRO A 47 -0.11 16.35 -12.67
CA PRO A 47 -1.38 15.77 -12.15
C PRO A 47 -2.47 16.85 -11.94
N ASN A 48 -3.71 16.44 -11.68
CA ASN A 48 -4.83 17.35 -11.38
C ASN A 48 -4.87 17.81 -9.91
N ALA A 49 -4.01 17.26 -9.06
CA ALA A 49 -3.75 17.76 -7.72
C ALA A 49 -2.25 17.68 -7.43
N ALA A 50 -1.69 18.69 -6.78
CA ALA A 50 -0.28 18.74 -6.41
C ALA A 50 -0.06 19.64 -5.20
N TYR A 51 1.02 19.43 -4.46
CA TYR A 51 1.42 20.29 -3.34
C TYR A 51 2.44 21.35 -3.76
N GLY A 52 2.63 22.37 -2.92
CA GLY A 52 3.55 23.47 -3.20
C GLY A 52 4.98 22.98 -3.46
N GLY A 53 5.61 23.46 -4.52
CA GLY A 53 6.95 23.05 -4.97
C GLY A 53 6.94 21.84 -5.92
N GLN A 54 5.92 20.98 -5.88
CA GLN A 54 5.76 19.88 -6.83
C GLN A 54 5.58 20.42 -8.25
N LYS A 55 6.20 19.77 -9.24
CA LYS A 55 6.04 20.17 -10.64
C LYS A 55 4.74 19.62 -11.21
N VAL A 56 4.05 20.47 -11.98
CA VAL A 56 2.95 20.08 -12.87
C VAL A 56 3.33 20.34 -14.31
N ASN A 57 2.84 19.50 -15.21
CA ASN A 57 3.06 19.63 -16.65
C ASN A 57 1.81 20.20 -17.32
N LEU A 58 1.98 21.28 -18.08
CA LEU A 58 0.92 21.94 -18.84
C LEU A 58 1.09 21.68 -20.33
N PHE A 59 -0.01 21.36 -21.02
CA PHE A 59 -0.02 20.93 -22.41
C PHE A 59 -0.91 21.83 -23.25
N HIS A 60 -0.37 22.36 -24.36
CA HIS A 60 -1.15 23.08 -25.36
C HIS A 60 -0.45 23.04 -26.73
N ALA A 61 -1.21 22.85 -27.80
CA ALA A 61 -0.65 22.66 -29.16
C ALA A 61 0.16 23.87 -29.66
N SER A 62 -0.22 25.08 -29.23
CA SER A 62 0.44 26.33 -29.60
C SER A 62 1.70 26.66 -28.80
N LEU A 63 2.14 25.79 -27.88
CA LEU A 63 3.45 25.96 -27.26
C LEU A 63 4.54 25.84 -28.33
N VAL A 64 5.65 26.54 -28.13
CA VAL A 64 6.83 26.53 -29.00
C VAL A 64 8.03 26.11 -28.18
N ASN A 65 8.75 25.08 -28.63
CA ASN A 65 9.93 24.59 -27.92
C ASN A 65 10.97 25.72 -27.76
N GLY A 66 11.48 25.91 -26.54
CA GLY A 66 12.36 27.03 -26.19
C GLY A 66 11.65 28.38 -25.96
N GLY A 67 10.33 28.46 -26.18
CA GLY A 67 9.57 29.68 -25.91
C GLY A 67 9.42 29.96 -24.42
N SER A 68 9.42 31.24 -24.04
CA SER A 68 9.23 31.70 -22.67
C SER A 68 7.78 32.08 -22.38
N TYR A 69 7.30 31.68 -21.22
CA TYR A 69 5.92 31.84 -20.77
C TYR A 69 5.86 32.25 -19.31
N THR A 70 4.85 33.03 -18.96
CA THR A 70 4.44 33.28 -17.58
C THR A 70 3.22 32.42 -17.26
N VAL A 71 3.34 31.59 -16.22
CA VAL A 71 2.24 30.79 -15.71
C VAL A 71 1.72 31.43 -14.43
N LYS A 72 0.49 31.96 -14.48
CA LYS A 72 -0.18 32.57 -13.34
C LYS A 72 -1.19 31.60 -12.73
N PHE A 73 -1.01 31.32 -11.46
CA PHE A 73 -1.89 30.55 -10.61
C PHE A 73 -2.79 31.52 -9.83
N THR A 74 -4.09 31.22 -9.74
CA THR A 74 -5.10 32.03 -9.04
C THR A 74 -5.92 31.12 -8.16
N ALA A 75 -5.74 31.22 -6.85
CA ALA A 75 -6.54 30.47 -5.88
C ALA A 75 -7.98 31.00 -5.82
N MET A 76 -8.89 30.18 -5.28
CA MET A 76 -10.32 30.52 -5.17
C MET A 76 -10.58 31.87 -4.49
N ASN A 77 -9.79 32.24 -3.49
CA ASN A 77 -9.93 33.51 -2.76
C ASN A 77 -9.36 34.72 -3.53
N GLY A 78 -8.87 34.53 -4.75
CA GLY A 78 -8.26 35.57 -5.58
C GLY A 78 -6.76 35.78 -5.36
N THR A 79 -6.12 35.10 -4.39
CA THR A 79 -4.66 35.16 -4.22
C THR A 79 -3.97 34.60 -5.47
N THR A 80 -2.95 35.30 -5.97
CA THR A 80 -2.24 34.89 -7.19
C THR A 80 -0.74 34.77 -6.98
N ALA A 81 -0.12 33.88 -7.74
CA ALA A 81 1.33 33.73 -7.83
C ALA A 81 1.70 33.37 -9.27
N SER A 82 2.87 33.79 -9.74
CA SER A 82 3.31 33.52 -11.11
C SER A 82 4.70 32.91 -11.14
N VAL A 83 4.93 32.02 -12.11
CA VAL A 83 6.20 31.35 -12.35
C VAL A 83 6.57 31.52 -13.82
N SER A 84 7.84 31.81 -14.10
CA SER A 84 8.35 31.83 -15.48
C SER A 84 8.76 30.42 -15.88
N ALA A 85 8.48 30.05 -17.13
CA ALA A 85 8.72 28.72 -17.64
C ALA A 85 9.10 28.72 -19.12
N THR A 86 9.95 27.78 -19.51
CA THR A 86 10.33 27.55 -20.90
C THR A 86 9.68 26.25 -21.38
N ALA A 87 9.02 26.29 -22.53
CA ALA A 87 8.42 25.09 -23.10
C ALA A 87 9.51 24.15 -23.62
N VAL A 88 9.39 22.87 -23.27
CA VAL A 88 10.30 21.80 -23.69
C VAL A 88 9.54 20.74 -24.46
N ASN A 89 10.20 20.07 -25.40
CA ASN A 89 9.66 18.89 -26.05
C ASN A 89 10.12 17.63 -25.31
N LYS A 90 9.21 17.00 -24.58
CA LYS A 90 9.49 15.79 -23.78
C LYS A 90 8.41 14.74 -24.01
N ARG A 91 8.72 13.47 -23.73
CA ARG A 91 7.72 12.40 -23.75
C ARG A 91 6.66 12.67 -22.70
N ASP A 92 5.42 12.39 -23.07
CA ASP A 92 4.26 12.51 -22.22
C ASP A 92 3.98 11.17 -21.51
N LEU A 93 3.82 11.19 -20.18
CA LEU A 93 3.44 10.00 -19.39
C LEU A 93 2.12 9.34 -19.84
N ALA A 94 1.18 10.07 -20.46
CA ALA A 94 -0.09 9.48 -20.89
C ALA A 94 0.08 8.47 -22.02
N ASP A 95 0.87 8.81 -23.03
CA ASP A 95 0.93 8.08 -24.30
C ASP A 95 2.35 7.83 -24.82
N ALA A 96 3.38 8.24 -24.08
CA ALA A 96 4.80 8.16 -24.43
C ALA A 96 5.19 8.96 -25.68
N VAL A 97 4.31 9.86 -26.16
CA VAL A 97 4.57 10.68 -27.34
C VAL A 97 5.28 11.97 -26.93
N TYR A 98 6.25 12.42 -27.74
CA TYR A 98 6.89 13.73 -27.53
C TYR A 98 5.90 14.87 -27.74
N LYS A 99 5.73 15.70 -26.71
CA LYS A 99 4.87 16.88 -26.74
C LYS A 99 5.59 18.06 -26.15
N LYS A 100 5.27 19.23 -26.69
CA LYS A 100 5.65 20.51 -26.12
C LYS A 100 4.85 20.72 -24.83
N GLN A 101 5.55 20.96 -23.74
CA GLN A 101 4.95 21.09 -22.41
C GLN A 101 5.72 22.09 -21.56
N LEU A 102 5.04 22.68 -20.58
CA LEU A 102 5.64 23.50 -19.53
C LEU A 102 5.66 22.69 -18.25
N SER A 103 6.84 22.45 -17.69
CA SER A 103 6.98 21.81 -16.37
C SER A 103 7.27 22.87 -15.33
N VAL A 104 6.31 23.14 -14.44
CA VAL A 104 6.35 24.29 -13.53
C VAL A 104 6.10 23.89 -12.08
N PRO A 105 6.89 24.38 -11.11
CA PRO A 105 6.59 24.16 -9.69
C PRO A 105 5.33 24.92 -9.30
N VAL A 106 4.46 24.28 -8.53
CA VAL A 106 3.26 24.92 -7.99
C VAL A 106 3.66 25.90 -6.86
N PRO A 107 3.22 27.16 -6.85
CA PRO A 107 3.62 28.11 -5.81
C PRO A 107 3.10 27.70 -4.42
N ALA A 108 4.02 27.48 -3.47
CA ALA A 108 3.68 27.09 -2.10
C ALA A 108 3.01 28.21 -1.26
N SER A 109 3.02 29.45 -1.74
CA SER A 109 2.42 30.61 -1.07
C SER A 109 0.91 30.72 -1.26
N LEU A 110 0.31 29.89 -2.12
CA LEU A 110 -1.13 29.89 -2.38
C LEU A 110 -1.88 29.11 -1.29
N PRO A 111 -3.12 29.50 -0.95
CA PRO A 111 -3.94 28.73 -0.03
C PRO A 111 -4.40 27.40 -0.66
N LEU A 112 -4.67 26.40 0.19
CA LEU A 112 -5.14 25.08 -0.22
C LEU A 112 -6.50 25.15 -0.94
N GLY A 113 -6.74 24.19 -1.83
CA GLY A 113 -8.00 24.05 -2.56
C GLY A 113 -7.90 24.43 -4.04
N PRO A 114 -9.00 24.85 -4.69
CA PRO A 114 -9.06 25.06 -6.13
C PRO A 114 -8.16 26.21 -6.61
N VAL A 115 -7.44 25.95 -7.69
CA VAL A 115 -6.53 26.93 -8.30
C VAL A 115 -6.72 26.94 -9.82
N GLY A 116 -7.12 28.08 -10.37
CA GLY A 116 -7.15 28.34 -11.80
C GLY A 116 -5.75 28.69 -12.32
N ILE A 117 -5.44 28.33 -13.56
CA ILE A 117 -4.12 28.55 -14.15
C ILE A 117 -4.27 29.22 -15.51
N THR A 118 -3.49 30.27 -15.73
CA THR A 118 -3.39 30.93 -17.04
C THR A 118 -1.95 30.95 -17.49
N VAL A 119 -1.72 30.66 -18.77
CA VAL A 119 -0.39 30.69 -19.39
C VAL A 119 -0.38 31.78 -20.43
N THR A 120 0.57 32.71 -20.33
CA THR A 120 0.74 33.81 -21.26
C THR A 120 2.14 33.76 -21.83
N GLN A 121 2.29 33.84 -23.15
CA GLN A 121 3.60 33.92 -23.78
C GLN A 121 4.27 35.25 -23.42
N SER A 122 5.58 35.24 -23.13
CA SER A 122 6.31 36.47 -22.80
C SER A 122 6.15 37.52 -23.91
N GLY A 123 5.76 38.74 -23.52
CA GLY A 123 5.48 39.84 -24.46
C GLY A 123 4.04 39.89 -25.00
N GLN A 124 3.21 38.89 -24.69
CA GLN A 124 1.78 38.89 -25.02
C GLN A 124 0.95 39.24 -23.78
N THR A 125 -0.27 39.75 -23.99
CA THR A 125 -1.23 40.06 -22.92
C THR A 125 -2.38 39.05 -22.85
N ALA A 126 -2.76 38.45 -23.98
CA ALA A 126 -3.80 37.44 -24.04
C ALA A 126 -3.28 36.07 -23.54
N PRO A 127 -4.04 35.34 -22.69
CA PRO A 127 -3.65 34.01 -22.27
C PRO A 127 -3.72 33.03 -23.44
N LEU A 128 -2.67 32.23 -23.58
CA LEU A 128 -2.57 31.13 -24.54
C LEU A 128 -3.38 29.90 -24.09
N LEU A 129 -3.37 29.63 -22.77
CA LEU A 129 -4.07 28.53 -22.14
C LEU A 129 -4.72 29.04 -20.86
N SER A 130 -5.97 28.65 -20.63
CA SER A 130 -6.71 28.90 -19.40
C SER A 130 -7.27 27.58 -18.89
N ILE A 131 -6.85 27.18 -17.69
CA ILE A 131 -7.30 25.99 -16.98
C ILE A 131 -8.19 26.47 -15.83
N PRO A 132 -9.46 26.05 -15.78
CA PRO A 132 -10.36 26.45 -14.71
C PRO A 132 -9.94 25.82 -13.37
N ASP A 133 -10.32 26.47 -12.28
CA ASP A 133 -10.07 25.97 -10.91
C ASP A 133 -10.82 24.67 -10.59
N THR A 134 -11.77 24.26 -11.44
CA THR A 134 -12.39 22.93 -11.39
C THR A 134 -11.46 21.80 -11.81
N SER A 135 -10.36 22.11 -12.49
CA SER A 135 -9.43 21.11 -13.06
C SER A 135 -8.17 20.89 -12.22
N PHE A 136 -7.87 21.76 -11.25
CA PHE A 136 -6.66 21.66 -10.46
C PHE A 136 -6.87 22.06 -8.99
N THR A 137 -6.35 21.25 -8.07
CA THR A 137 -6.41 21.48 -6.62
C THR A 137 -5.00 21.52 -6.02
N LEU A 138 -4.70 22.58 -5.26
CA LEU A 138 -3.49 22.67 -4.44
C LEU A 138 -3.70 21.87 -3.15
N ALA A 139 -3.00 20.75 -3.04
CA ALA A 139 -3.00 19.85 -1.90
C ALA A 139 -2.02 20.31 -0.79
N PRO A 140 -2.20 19.88 0.48
CA PRO A 140 -1.24 20.17 1.55
C PRO A 140 0.12 19.52 1.26
N GLN A 141 1.18 20.05 1.89
CA GLN A 141 2.51 19.41 1.88
C GLN A 141 2.41 17.97 2.38
N PRO A 142 3.23 17.05 1.84
CA PRO A 142 3.17 15.66 2.23
C PRO A 142 3.54 15.48 3.70
N ILE A 143 2.75 14.65 4.37
CA ILE A 143 3.12 14.12 5.67
C ILE A 143 4.11 12.99 5.43
N VAL A 144 5.31 13.12 6.00
CA VAL A 144 6.25 12.00 6.08
C VAL A 144 5.66 10.95 7.02
N VAL A 145 5.33 9.80 6.46
CA VAL A 145 4.81 8.64 7.19
C VAL A 145 5.99 7.99 7.90
N PRO A 146 5.97 7.92 9.25
CA PRO A 146 7.07 7.35 10.01
C PRO A 146 7.25 5.87 9.70
N ASN A 147 8.51 5.44 9.60
CA ASN A 147 8.86 4.05 9.32
C ASN A 147 8.83 3.12 10.54
N GLN A 148 8.81 3.72 11.73
CA GLN A 148 8.65 3.04 13.01
C GLN A 148 7.18 2.67 13.25
N VAL A 149 6.95 1.59 14.00
CA VAL A 149 5.62 1.27 14.51
C VAL A 149 5.30 2.25 15.64
N GLY A 150 4.04 2.66 15.71
CA GLY A 150 3.59 3.60 16.72
C GLY A 150 2.40 4.43 16.27
N SER A 151 1.97 5.31 17.16
CA SER A 151 0.90 6.28 16.92
C SER A 151 1.47 7.69 16.84
N TYR A 152 1.07 8.42 15.82
CA TYR A 152 1.53 9.76 15.47
C TYR A 152 0.34 10.70 15.35
N SER A 153 0.52 11.96 15.73
CA SER A 153 -0.53 12.97 15.69
C SER A 153 -0.01 14.26 15.08
N TYR A 154 -0.75 14.79 14.11
CA TYR A 154 -0.46 16.04 13.42
C TYR A 154 -1.56 17.04 13.76
N GLN A 155 -1.23 17.99 14.63
CA GLN A 155 -2.16 19.01 15.11
C GLN A 155 -2.44 20.06 14.04
N ASN A 156 -3.63 20.65 14.08
CA ASN A 156 -4.06 21.74 13.19
C ASN A 156 -3.90 21.41 11.69
N TYR A 157 -3.99 20.13 11.32
CA TYR A 157 -3.90 19.72 9.94
C TYR A 157 -5.14 20.18 9.17
N GLN A 158 -4.94 20.61 7.93
CA GLN A 158 -6.01 20.97 7.00
C GLN A 158 -5.82 20.20 5.70
N ALA A 159 -6.87 19.50 5.28
CA ALA A 159 -6.91 18.91 3.96
C ALA A 159 -7.33 19.97 2.92
N ALA A 160 -7.03 19.72 1.65
CA ALA A 160 -7.54 20.55 0.56
C ALA A 160 -8.84 19.94 0.02
N VAL A 161 -9.85 20.76 -0.26
CA VAL A 161 -11.10 20.32 -0.88
C VAL A 161 -11.22 20.93 -2.26
N GLY A 162 -11.34 20.10 -3.29
CA GLY A 162 -11.51 20.52 -4.68
C GLY A 162 -12.92 21.05 -4.99
N ARG A 163 -13.13 21.63 -6.19
CA ARG A 163 -14.47 22.03 -6.66
C ARG A 163 -15.44 20.85 -6.81
N ASP A 164 -14.89 19.66 -7.00
CA ASP A 164 -15.62 18.38 -7.06
C ASP A 164 -16.00 17.85 -5.67
N GLY A 165 -15.61 18.54 -4.59
CA GLY A 165 -15.87 18.12 -3.22
C GLY A 165 -14.95 17.01 -2.71
N ARG A 166 -13.96 16.58 -3.50
CA ARG A 166 -12.97 15.61 -3.03
C ARG A 166 -12.01 16.27 -2.06
N THR A 167 -11.73 15.54 -0.99
CA THR A 167 -10.70 15.88 0.00
C THR A 167 -9.38 15.27 -0.44
N TYR A 168 -8.32 16.08 -0.45
CA TYR A 168 -6.96 15.71 -0.85
C TYR A 168 -6.01 15.81 0.34
N MET A 169 -5.24 14.74 0.54
CA MET A 169 -4.15 14.66 1.50
C MET A 169 -2.90 14.13 0.79
N SER A 170 -1.72 14.62 1.16
CA SER A 170 -0.45 14.20 0.55
C SER A 170 0.35 13.40 1.57
N LEU A 171 0.98 12.31 1.14
CA LEU A 171 1.77 11.41 1.96
C LEU A 171 3.13 11.18 1.29
N ASP A 172 4.19 11.19 2.08
CA ASP A 172 5.52 10.74 1.71
C ASP A 172 5.80 9.44 2.48
N ILE A 173 5.89 8.34 1.74
CA ILE A 173 6.15 6.99 2.27
C ILE A 173 7.52 6.47 1.85
N THR A 174 8.45 7.35 1.44
CA THR A 174 9.81 7.00 1.02
C THR A 174 10.54 6.16 2.08
N GLY A 175 10.31 6.45 3.37
CA GLY A 175 10.91 5.72 4.48
C GLY A 175 10.34 4.31 4.74
N ILE A 176 9.25 3.92 4.06
CA ILE A 176 8.55 2.66 4.30
C ILE A 176 9.07 1.58 3.37
N SER A 177 9.91 0.69 3.88
CA SER A 177 10.47 -0.46 3.15
C SER A 177 9.83 -1.81 3.52
N MET A 178 9.25 -1.93 4.72
CA MET A 178 8.75 -3.19 5.28
C MET A 178 7.22 -3.32 5.16
N ALA A 179 6.73 -4.56 5.26
CA ALA A 179 5.30 -4.84 5.32
C ALA A 179 4.68 -4.26 6.60
N ARG A 180 3.70 -3.37 6.45
CA ARG A 180 3.05 -2.67 7.56
C ARG A 180 1.59 -2.36 7.24
N THR A 181 0.79 -2.20 8.28
CA THR A 181 -0.57 -1.68 8.22
C THR A 181 -0.57 -0.23 8.70
N PHE A 182 -1.23 0.65 7.96
CA PHE A 182 -1.43 2.05 8.35
C PHE A 182 -2.89 2.26 8.72
N LYS A 183 -3.15 2.98 9.81
CA LYS A 183 -4.48 3.45 10.18
C LYS A 183 -4.46 4.97 10.27
N ALA A 184 -5.42 5.64 9.67
CA ALA A 184 -5.53 7.09 9.71
C ALA A 184 -6.94 7.53 10.11
N GLN A 185 -7.04 8.57 10.95
CA GLN A 185 -8.30 9.17 11.36
C GLN A 185 -8.15 10.68 11.56
N ALA A 186 -9.16 11.44 11.16
CA ALA A 186 -9.27 12.87 11.45
C ALA A 186 -10.13 13.08 12.71
N LEU A 187 -9.52 13.49 13.81
CA LEU A 187 -10.21 13.80 15.05
C LEU A 187 -10.77 15.22 15.03
N GLY A 188 -12.05 15.37 15.37
CA GLY A 188 -12.77 16.65 15.30
C GLY A 188 -13.21 17.06 13.89
N TRP A 189 -13.09 16.17 12.89
CA TRP A 189 -13.62 16.40 11.55
C TRP A 189 -14.37 15.17 11.04
N PRO A 190 -15.72 15.15 11.10
CA PRO A 190 -16.53 13.95 10.89
C PRO A 190 -16.75 13.63 9.41
N LEU A 191 -15.66 13.38 8.68
CA LEU A 191 -15.69 12.92 7.30
C LEU A 191 -16.14 11.47 7.24
N ARG A 192 -17.26 11.22 6.55
CA ARG A 192 -17.82 9.91 6.26
C ARG A 192 -17.50 9.46 4.85
N PHE A 193 -16.97 8.25 4.70
CA PHE A 193 -16.52 7.76 3.40
C PHE A 193 -16.51 6.24 3.35
N THR A 194 -16.30 5.69 2.17
CA THR A 194 -16.28 4.24 1.90
C THR A 194 -15.06 3.89 1.07
N LYS A 195 -14.85 2.60 0.82
CA LYS A 195 -13.83 2.14 -0.12
C LYS A 195 -14.09 2.62 -1.56
N ASP A 196 -15.35 2.77 -1.96
CA ASP A 196 -15.73 3.09 -3.35
C ASP A 196 -15.47 4.56 -3.71
N ASN A 197 -15.30 5.42 -2.72
CA ASN A 197 -15.07 6.84 -2.91
C ASN A 197 -13.66 7.28 -2.46
N THR A 198 -12.74 6.33 -2.30
CA THR A 198 -11.35 6.57 -1.87
C THR A 198 -10.37 6.08 -2.92
N VAL A 199 -9.46 6.96 -3.34
CA VAL A 199 -8.49 6.67 -4.41
C VAL A 199 -7.12 7.22 -4.05
N PHE A 200 -6.08 6.45 -4.33
CA PHE A 200 -4.68 6.87 -4.19
C PHE A 200 -4.10 7.16 -5.57
N TYR A 201 -3.59 8.36 -5.75
CA TYR A 201 -2.76 8.73 -6.89
C TYR A 201 -1.31 8.91 -6.44
N ASN A 202 -0.36 8.92 -7.37
CA ASN A 202 0.97 9.45 -7.10
C ASN A 202 1.12 10.89 -7.61
N THR A 203 2.27 11.49 -7.34
CA THR A 203 2.65 12.85 -7.77
C THR A 203 2.75 13.03 -9.29
N GLN A 204 2.77 11.96 -10.06
CA GLN A 204 2.77 11.98 -11.53
C GLN A 204 1.36 11.84 -12.12
N GLY A 205 0.35 11.53 -11.29
CA GLY A 205 -1.04 11.32 -11.66
C GLY A 205 -1.43 9.89 -12.00
N PHE A 206 -0.55 8.91 -11.78
CA PHE A 206 -0.92 7.50 -11.89
C PHE A 206 -1.92 7.12 -10.81
N LEU A 207 -2.90 6.30 -11.18
CA LEU A 207 -3.75 5.61 -10.23
C LEU A 207 -2.93 4.52 -9.53
N MET A 208 -2.61 4.73 -8.26
CA MET A 208 -1.79 3.82 -7.48
C MET A 208 -2.63 2.73 -6.84
N GLN A 209 -3.75 3.09 -6.22
CA GLN A 209 -4.63 2.12 -5.58
C GLN A 209 -6.08 2.58 -5.64
N LEU A 210 -6.98 1.66 -6.02
CA LEU A 210 -8.40 1.79 -5.74
C LEU A 210 -8.67 1.14 -4.39
N ALA A 211 -9.25 1.88 -3.45
CA ALA A 211 -9.59 1.34 -2.13
C ALA A 211 -10.65 0.23 -2.21
N ASN A 212 -11.48 0.21 -3.25
CA ASN A 212 -12.46 -0.84 -3.49
C ASN A 212 -11.94 -2.04 -4.30
N ALA A 213 -10.63 -2.11 -4.55
CA ALA A 213 -10.03 -3.31 -5.13
C ALA A 213 -10.47 -4.54 -4.30
N PRO A 214 -10.92 -5.63 -4.93
CA PRO A 214 -11.45 -6.81 -4.24
C PRO A 214 -10.33 -7.67 -3.66
N ILE A 215 -9.37 -7.03 -2.97
CA ILE A 215 -8.22 -7.65 -2.33
C ILE A 215 -8.52 -7.61 -0.82
N PRO A 216 -8.91 -8.74 -0.21
CA PRO A 216 -9.21 -8.80 1.22
C PRO A 216 -8.05 -8.24 2.05
N GLY A 217 -8.34 -7.46 3.09
CA GLY A 217 -7.31 -6.95 4.02
C GLY A 217 -6.41 -5.83 3.48
N LEU A 218 -6.48 -5.50 2.19
CA LEU A 218 -5.68 -4.41 1.61
C LEU A 218 -6.15 -3.06 2.13
N PHE A 219 -7.46 -2.87 2.19
CA PHE A 219 -8.07 -1.64 2.65
C PHE A 219 -9.35 -1.93 3.42
N SER A 220 -9.54 -1.28 4.57
CA SER A 220 -10.78 -1.34 5.33
C SER A 220 -11.14 0.04 5.88
N ILE A 221 -12.45 0.28 6.01
CA ILE A 221 -13.01 1.48 6.63
C ILE A 221 -13.81 1.05 7.84
N ASN A 222 -13.44 1.56 9.01
CA ASN A 222 -14.21 1.37 10.24
C ASN A 222 -14.90 2.68 10.61
N SER A 223 -16.13 2.61 11.09
CA SER A 223 -16.89 3.80 11.48
C SER A 223 -16.19 4.55 12.62
N GLY A 224 -16.10 5.87 12.48
CA GLY A 224 -15.64 6.76 13.55
C GLY A 224 -16.74 7.10 14.57
N THR A 225 -16.40 7.95 15.54
CA THR A 225 -17.37 8.60 16.42
C THR A 225 -18.16 9.67 15.66
N THR A 226 -19.20 10.26 16.23
CA THR A 226 -19.96 11.35 15.57
C THR A 226 -19.14 12.62 15.33
N SER A 227 -18.08 12.87 16.09
CA SER A 227 -17.18 14.03 15.96
C SER A 227 -15.98 13.77 15.06
N ASP A 228 -15.62 12.52 14.84
CA ASP A 228 -14.38 12.12 14.15
C ASP A 228 -14.70 11.44 12.81
N SER A 229 -13.74 11.45 11.90
CA SER A 229 -13.89 10.74 10.63
C SER A 229 -13.98 9.24 10.82
N ASP A 230 -14.42 8.56 9.77
CA ASP A 230 -14.17 7.12 9.65
C ASP A 230 -12.65 6.84 9.65
N ILE A 231 -12.27 5.64 10.10
CA ILE A 231 -10.88 5.20 10.22
C ILE A 231 -10.54 4.44 8.94
N ALA A 232 -9.56 4.97 8.18
CA ALA A 232 -9.02 4.29 7.02
C ALA A 232 -7.84 3.41 7.44
N GLN A 233 -7.92 2.11 7.15
CA GLN A 233 -6.83 1.18 7.31
C GLN A 233 -6.33 0.72 5.94
N TYR A 234 -5.02 0.74 5.73
CA TYR A 234 -4.36 0.32 4.49
C TYR A 234 -3.16 -0.55 4.81
N ALA A 235 -3.13 -1.78 4.31
CA ALA A 235 -2.00 -2.67 4.47
C ALA A 235 -1.08 -2.63 3.25
N ARG A 236 0.21 -2.41 3.46
CA ARG A 236 1.26 -2.47 2.45
C ARG A 236 2.11 -3.71 2.73
N HIS A 237 2.15 -4.66 1.81
CA HIS A 237 2.69 -6.01 2.05
C HIS A 237 4.15 -6.20 1.56
N GLU A 238 5.02 -5.21 1.82
CA GLU A 238 6.47 -5.15 1.52
C GLU A 238 6.84 -4.44 0.20
N PHE A 239 7.94 -3.68 0.25
CA PHE A 239 8.46 -2.81 -0.83
C PHE A 239 9.90 -3.16 -1.22
N ASN A 240 10.48 -4.19 -0.61
CA ASN A 240 11.85 -4.60 -0.84
C ASN A 240 12.02 -5.17 -2.25
N THR A 241 11.01 -5.85 -2.77
CA THR A 241 10.99 -6.32 -4.17
C THR A 241 11.06 -5.17 -5.19
N TYR A 242 10.42 -4.03 -4.94
CA TYR A 242 10.58 -2.81 -5.75
C TYR A 242 11.99 -2.24 -5.63
N LEU A 243 12.52 -2.12 -4.40
CA LEU A 243 13.87 -1.58 -4.15
C LEU A 243 14.97 -2.45 -4.78
N LEU A 244 14.85 -3.78 -4.68
CA LEU A 244 15.77 -4.75 -5.27
C LEU A 244 15.69 -4.73 -6.80
N GLN A 245 14.51 -4.58 -7.41
CA GLN A 245 14.39 -4.42 -8.86
C GLN A 245 15.11 -3.17 -9.38
N HIS A 246 15.07 -2.06 -8.65
CA HIS A 246 15.77 -0.82 -9.00
C HIS A 246 17.26 -0.84 -8.64
N ALA A 247 17.69 -1.73 -7.74
CA ALA A 247 19.09 -1.88 -7.32
C ALA A 247 19.87 -2.92 -8.18
N GLU A 248 19.24 -4.00 -8.62
CA GLU A 248 19.92 -5.13 -9.30
C GLU A 248 19.85 -5.08 -10.83
N HIS A 249 18.81 -4.44 -11.40
CA HIS A 249 18.63 -4.36 -12.85
C HIS A 249 19.01 -2.97 -13.38
N LEU A 250 20.28 -2.77 -13.76
CA LEU A 250 20.74 -1.54 -14.45
C LEU A 250 19.80 -1.04 -15.57
N PRO A 251 19.16 -1.90 -16.40
CA PRO A 251 18.19 -1.45 -17.41
C PRO A 251 16.92 -0.78 -16.86
N HIS A 252 16.50 -1.13 -15.63
CA HIS A 252 15.31 -0.56 -14.97
C HIS A 252 15.66 0.58 -14.00
N SER A 253 16.89 1.10 -14.08
CA SER A 253 17.27 2.31 -13.36
C SER A 253 16.56 3.53 -13.95
N VAL A 254 16.24 4.49 -13.09
CA VAL A 254 15.60 5.75 -13.49
C VAL A 254 16.53 6.53 -14.42
N ASP A 255 16.00 7.04 -15.52
CA ASP A 255 16.73 7.93 -16.43
C ASP A 255 17.06 9.24 -15.70
N ALA A 256 18.36 9.49 -15.49
CA ALA A 256 18.84 10.67 -14.78
C ALA A 256 18.48 12.00 -15.49
N THR A 257 18.13 11.96 -16.77
CA THR A 257 17.73 13.14 -17.56
C THR A 257 16.21 13.38 -17.57
N ASP A 258 15.42 12.33 -17.28
CA ASP A 258 13.97 12.39 -17.19
C ASP A 258 13.42 11.33 -16.23
N GLY A 259 13.26 11.70 -14.95
CA GLY A 259 12.79 10.81 -13.88
C GLY A 259 11.37 10.24 -14.04
N ASN A 260 10.70 10.47 -15.16
CA ASN A 260 9.45 9.81 -15.54
C ASN A 260 9.66 8.51 -16.34
N TRP A 261 10.91 8.18 -16.66
CA TRP A 261 11.26 7.02 -17.50
C TRP A 261 12.42 6.24 -16.89
N HIS A 262 12.47 4.95 -17.19
CA HIS A 262 13.66 4.13 -16.99
C HIS A 262 14.58 4.19 -18.21
N GLN A 263 15.82 3.73 -18.04
CA GLN A 263 16.81 3.63 -19.14
C GLN A 263 16.35 2.68 -20.26
N ASP A 264 15.57 1.64 -19.95
CA ASP A 264 14.95 0.74 -20.93
C ASP A 264 13.79 1.39 -21.74
N GLY A 265 13.44 2.64 -21.42
CA GLY A 265 12.39 3.40 -22.09
C GLY A 265 10.97 3.15 -21.56
N SER A 266 10.80 2.25 -20.59
CA SER A 266 9.54 2.09 -19.85
C SER A 266 9.26 3.28 -18.92
N ARG A 267 8.02 3.41 -18.44
CA ARG A 267 7.62 4.49 -17.52
C ARG A 267 8.15 4.20 -16.12
N HIS A 268 8.75 5.21 -15.50
CA HIS A 268 9.01 5.19 -14.07
C HIS A 268 7.78 5.71 -13.31
N ILE A 269 7.38 4.97 -12.29
CA ILE A 269 6.21 5.23 -11.47
C ILE A 269 6.72 5.58 -10.07
N ASP A 270 6.48 6.80 -9.63
CA ASP A 270 6.77 7.21 -8.25
C ASP A 270 5.81 6.49 -7.31
N HIS A 271 6.34 5.61 -6.49
CA HIS A 271 5.56 4.86 -5.50
C HIS A 271 5.62 5.47 -4.09
N ASP A 272 6.45 6.50 -3.90
CA ASP A 272 6.80 7.01 -2.58
C ASP A 272 5.99 8.25 -2.22
N HIS A 273 5.55 9.02 -3.22
CA HIS A 273 4.78 10.22 -2.99
C HIS A 273 3.34 10.05 -3.46
N LEU A 274 2.42 9.97 -2.51
CA LEU A 274 1.02 9.68 -2.75
C LEU A 274 0.12 10.88 -2.47
N ILE A 275 -0.96 11.00 -3.25
CA ILE A 275 -2.06 11.92 -3.03
C ILE A 275 -3.33 11.08 -2.86
N LEU A 276 -3.87 11.09 -1.65
CA LEU A 276 -5.12 10.45 -1.28
C LEU A 276 -6.29 11.39 -1.61
N ALA A 277 -7.25 10.91 -2.42
CA ALA A 277 -8.45 11.64 -2.80
C ALA A 277 -9.70 10.91 -2.29
N ILE A 278 -10.47 11.56 -1.41
CA ILE A 278 -11.67 10.99 -0.76
C ILE A 278 -12.90 11.83 -1.12
N ALA A 279 -13.90 11.21 -1.77
CA ALA A 279 -15.19 11.84 -2.02
C ALA A 279 -16.20 11.49 -0.90
N GLY A 280 -15.95 12.04 0.29
CA GLY A 280 -16.75 11.81 1.49
C GLY A 280 -17.80 12.89 1.76
N LYS A 281 -18.45 12.80 2.93
CA LYS A 281 -19.41 13.78 3.44
C LYS A 281 -19.08 14.22 4.85
N VAL A 282 -19.23 15.50 5.15
CA VAL A 282 -19.13 16.05 6.51
C VAL A 282 -20.52 16.52 6.91
N ASN A 283 -21.05 16.02 8.02
CA ASN A 283 -22.42 16.32 8.48
C ASN A 283 -23.50 16.13 7.38
N GLY A 284 -23.34 15.09 6.55
CA GLY A 284 -24.28 14.74 5.47
C GLY A 284 -24.13 15.53 4.16
N ALA A 285 -23.27 16.55 4.12
CA ALA A 285 -23.02 17.38 2.94
C ALA A 285 -21.63 17.14 2.35
N THR A 286 -21.48 17.44 1.06
CA THR A 286 -20.16 17.48 0.42
C THR A 286 -19.31 18.58 1.07
N PRO A 287 -18.04 18.34 1.42
CA PRO A 287 -17.16 19.36 1.99
C PRO A 287 -17.06 20.60 1.09
N ALA A 288 -17.03 21.79 1.70
CA ALA A 288 -16.87 23.04 0.97
C ALA A 288 -15.46 23.15 0.38
N ALA A 289 -15.37 23.61 -0.87
CA ALA A 289 -14.10 23.76 -1.57
C ALA A 289 -13.20 24.82 -0.91
N GLY A 290 -11.88 24.58 -0.88
CA GLY A 290 -10.91 25.36 -0.12
C GLY A 290 -10.20 24.51 0.95
N PRO A 291 -9.55 25.11 1.96
CA PRO A 291 -9.02 24.35 3.09
C PRO A 291 -10.18 23.79 3.95
N SER A 292 -10.05 22.56 4.43
CA SER A 292 -10.97 22.03 5.44
C SER A 292 -10.89 22.82 6.74
N SER A 293 -11.87 22.65 7.63
CA SER A 293 -11.66 22.96 9.06
C SER A 293 -10.41 22.24 9.55
N ALA A 294 -9.67 22.87 10.46
CA ALA A 294 -8.49 22.25 11.07
C ALA A 294 -8.90 21.07 11.95
N PHE A 295 -8.09 20.02 11.94
CA PHE A 295 -8.31 18.81 12.74
C PHE A 295 -7.00 18.19 13.19
N THR A 296 -7.07 17.25 14.12
CA THR A 296 -5.91 16.43 14.48
C THR A 296 -5.92 15.19 13.62
N LEU A 297 -4.94 15.04 12.72
CA LEU A 297 -4.77 13.80 11.98
C LEU A 297 -3.99 12.82 12.86
N THR A 298 -4.57 11.66 13.16
CA THR A 298 -3.86 10.54 13.74
C THR A 298 -3.44 9.58 12.65
N LEU A 299 -2.23 9.04 12.79
CA LEU A 299 -1.67 8.02 11.94
C LEU A 299 -1.05 6.96 12.85
N ALA A 300 -1.49 5.72 12.75
CA ALA A 300 -0.82 4.59 13.37
C ALA A 300 -0.16 3.74 12.28
N SER A 301 1.10 3.39 12.51
CA SER A 301 1.85 2.40 11.73
C SER A 301 1.94 1.16 12.60
N GLU A 302 1.56 0.03 12.05
CA GLU A 302 1.42 -1.26 12.71
C GLU A 302 2.18 -2.29 11.89
N SER A 303 2.85 -3.25 12.52
CA SER A 303 3.44 -4.38 11.80
C SER A 303 2.36 -5.21 11.09
N PHE A 304 2.74 -5.97 10.08
CA PHE A 304 1.80 -6.94 9.54
C PHE A 304 1.70 -8.22 10.40
N PHE A 305 2.64 -8.41 11.33
CA PHE A 305 2.86 -9.63 12.11
C PHE A 305 2.69 -9.37 13.62
N HIS A 306 1.48 -9.12 14.12
CA HIS A 306 1.27 -8.76 15.55
C HIS A 306 1.02 -9.93 16.52
N ASN A 307 0.83 -11.13 15.98
CA ASN A 307 0.45 -12.33 16.74
C ASN A 307 1.43 -13.46 16.43
N GLY A 308 1.67 -14.34 17.39
CA GLY A 308 2.45 -15.56 17.17
C GLY A 308 1.76 -16.48 16.16
N LEU A 309 0.44 -16.63 16.29
CA LEU A 309 -0.38 -17.44 15.39
C LEU A 309 -1.62 -16.68 14.90
N VAL A 310 -1.90 -16.79 13.60
CA VAL A 310 -3.14 -16.28 13.00
C VAL A 310 -3.79 -17.35 12.12
N GLY A 311 -5.06 -17.68 12.41
CA GLY A 311 -5.89 -18.57 11.60
C GLY A 311 -7.10 -17.84 11.02
N LEU A 312 -7.19 -17.72 9.69
CA LEU A 312 -8.29 -17.00 9.03
C LEU A 312 -9.63 -17.77 8.99
N ASP A 313 -9.60 -19.07 9.30
CA ASP A 313 -10.77 -19.91 9.54
C ASP A 313 -10.73 -20.52 10.95
N THR A 314 -9.59 -21.08 11.35
CA THR A 314 -9.46 -21.75 12.66
C THR A 314 -8.00 -21.86 13.10
N ILE A 315 -7.81 -21.95 14.42
CA ILE A 315 -6.57 -22.39 15.05
C ILE A 315 -6.87 -23.64 15.88
N VAL A 316 -6.08 -24.70 15.70
CA VAL A 316 -6.11 -25.91 16.52
C VAL A 316 -4.75 -26.13 17.16
N MET A 317 -4.71 -26.19 18.50
CA MET A 317 -3.53 -26.53 19.27
C MET A 317 -3.78 -27.79 20.10
N SER A 318 -2.82 -28.72 20.11
CA SER A 318 -2.95 -30.00 20.83
C SER A 318 -1.68 -30.39 21.58
N SER A 319 -1.75 -31.51 22.32
CA SER A 319 -0.61 -32.06 23.08
C SER A 319 -0.12 -31.04 24.11
N THR A 320 1.19 -30.84 24.26
CA THR A 320 1.80 -29.85 25.17
C THR A 320 2.26 -28.59 24.42
N SER A 321 1.63 -28.28 23.28
CA SER A 321 2.08 -27.18 22.42
C SER A 321 1.78 -25.82 23.03
N SER A 322 2.65 -24.83 22.82
CA SER A 322 2.48 -23.51 23.44
C SER A 322 2.77 -22.34 22.51
N THR A 323 2.21 -21.18 22.82
CA THR A 323 2.69 -19.89 22.34
C THR A 323 3.21 -19.06 23.51
N ASP A 324 4.22 -18.25 23.29
CA ASP A 324 4.74 -17.21 24.19
C ASP A 324 5.38 -16.10 23.36
N SER A 325 6.07 -15.14 23.99
CA SER A 325 6.90 -14.17 23.27
C SER A 325 8.37 -14.30 23.63
N TYR A 326 9.23 -13.88 22.73
CA TYR A 326 10.68 -13.79 22.91
C TYR A 326 11.18 -12.43 22.45
N ASP A 327 12.00 -11.79 23.27
CA ASP A 327 12.72 -10.58 22.92
C ASP A 327 14.20 -10.95 22.70
N ALA A 328 14.64 -10.92 21.45
CA ALA A 328 16.01 -11.26 21.09
C ALA A 328 17.05 -10.27 21.65
N SER A 329 16.65 -9.04 21.96
CA SER A 329 17.54 -8.00 22.50
C SER A 329 17.85 -8.22 23.99
N THR A 330 16.89 -8.77 24.74
CA THR A 330 17.04 -9.05 26.17
C THR A 330 17.21 -10.55 26.49
N GLY A 331 16.93 -11.42 25.52
CA GLY A 331 16.93 -12.86 25.67
C GLY A 331 15.80 -13.39 26.56
N GLN A 332 14.76 -12.60 26.80
CA GLN A 332 13.69 -12.91 27.75
C GLN A 332 12.45 -13.46 27.07
N PHE A 333 11.80 -14.41 27.74
CA PHE A 333 10.46 -14.88 27.37
C PHE A 333 9.39 -14.07 28.10
N GLY A 334 8.24 -13.88 27.44
CA GLY A 334 7.13 -13.11 27.97
C GLY A 334 5.76 -13.69 27.62
N LEU A 335 4.72 -12.91 27.92
CA LEU A 335 3.31 -13.29 27.72
C LEU A 335 2.69 -12.60 26.50
N ALA A 336 3.50 -12.18 25.53
CA ALA A 336 3.00 -11.54 24.29
C ALA A 336 2.78 -12.55 23.14
N GLY A 337 2.66 -13.85 23.45
CA GLY A 337 2.40 -14.93 22.49
C GLY A 337 0.95 -14.99 22.04
N HIS A 338 0.40 -13.85 21.60
CA HIS A 338 -1.01 -13.72 21.27
C HIS A 338 -1.41 -14.56 20.06
N VAL A 339 -2.67 -14.98 20.05
CA VAL A 339 -3.27 -15.73 18.94
C VAL A 339 -4.54 -15.06 18.43
N LEU A 340 -4.73 -15.09 17.11
CA LEU A 340 -5.92 -14.53 16.46
C LEU A 340 -6.57 -15.57 15.53
N SER A 341 -7.81 -15.95 15.82
CA SER A 341 -8.63 -16.79 14.95
C SER A 341 -9.85 -16.01 14.47
N ASN A 342 -10.16 -16.04 13.18
CA ASN A 342 -11.45 -15.53 12.70
C ASN A 342 -12.61 -16.51 12.97
N GLY A 343 -12.32 -17.76 13.31
CA GLY A 343 -13.32 -18.76 13.66
C GLY A 343 -13.03 -19.37 15.05
N GLU A 344 -13.14 -20.69 15.16
CA GLU A 344 -12.89 -21.40 16.42
C GLU A 344 -11.38 -21.40 16.75
N LEU A 345 -11.05 -21.09 18.01
CA LEU A 345 -9.78 -21.46 18.64
C LEU A 345 -10.01 -22.73 19.48
N ALA A 346 -9.47 -23.85 19.02
CA ALA A 346 -9.60 -25.14 19.68
C ALA A 346 -8.28 -25.52 20.38
N LEU A 347 -8.32 -25.71 21.70
CA LEU A 347 -7.19 -26.17 22.51
C LEU A 347 -7.51 -27.55 23.11
N SER A 348 -6.52 -28.44 23.12
CA SER A 348 -6.66 -29.80 23.66
C SER A 348 -5.38 -30.31 24.31
N GLY A 349 -5.49 -31.35 25.14
CA GLY A 349 -4.35 -31.88 25.88
C GLY A 349 -3.93 -30.93 26.99
N SER A 350 -2.70 -30.43 26.92
CA SER A 350 -2.13 -29.43 27.83
C SER A 350 -1.63 -28.22 27.05
N ALA A 351 -2.24 -27.92 25.90
CA ALA A 351 -1.82 -26.80 25.06
C ALA A 351 -2.08 -25.45 25.74
N THR A 352 -1.16 -24.50 25.59
CA THR A 352 -1.24 -23.21 26.29
C THR A 352 -1.04 -22.02 25.34
N VAL A 353 -1.77 -20.95 25.58
CA VAL A 353 -1.51 -19.65 24.95
C VAL A 353 -0.98 -18.72 26.03
N ASN A 354 0.31 -18.38 26.00
CA ASN A 354 0.87 -17.39 26.92
C ASN A 354 0.72 -15.99 26.32
N GLY A 355 -0.50 -15.47 26.43
CA GLY A 355 -0.91 -14.15 25.98
C GLY A 355 -2.42 -14.09 25.71
N ASP A 356 -2.85 -13.02 25.05
CA ASP A 356 -4.24 -12.82 24.69
C ASP A 356 -4.66 -13.72 23.51
N ALA A 357 -5.92 -14.15 23.53
CA ALA A 357 -6.53 -14.94 22.48
C ALA A 357 -7.79 -14.25 21.96
N THR A 358 -7.79 -13.90 20.68
CA THR A 358 -8.97 -13.35 19.99
C THR A 358 -9.55 -14.43 19.07
N ALA A 359 -10.82 -14.78 19.23
CA ALA A 359 -11.47 -15.82 18.41
C ALA A 359 -12.98 -15.57 18.24
N ALA A 360 -13.62 -16.13 17.21
CA ALA A 360 -15.09 -16.10 17.12
C ALA A 360 -15.76 -17.05 18.14
N SER A 361 -15.07 -18.13 18.49
CA SER A 361 -15.49 -19.06 19.55
C SER A 361 -14.28 -19.80 20.12
N PHE A 362 -14.43 -20.35 21.33
CA PHE A 362 -13.38 -21.05 22.06
C PHE A 362 -13.85 -22.46 22.44
N ARG A 363 -13.00 -23.47 22.21
CA ARG A 363 -13.27 -24.86 22.61
C ARG A 363 -12.04 -25.48 23.25
N PHE A 364 -12.08 -25.70 24.56
CA PHE A 364 -10.96 -26.23 25.33
C PHE A 364 -11.28 -27.62 25.89
N SER A 365 -10.26 -28.47 25.97
CA SER A 365 -10.37 -29.83 26.52
C SER A 365 -9.05 -30.27 27.17
N GLY A 366 -9.12 -31.18 28.15
CA GLY A 366 -7.95 -31.54 28.96
C GLY A 366 -7.58 -30.41 29.93
N SER A 367 -6.28 -30.16 30.08
CA SER A 367 -5.69 -29.12 30.94
C SER A 367 -5.25 -27.87 30.16
N SER A 368 -5.76 -27.66 28.94
CA SER A 368 -5.40 -26.50 28.11
C SER A 368 -5.96 -25.18 28.65
N TYR A 369 -5.24 -24.08 28.48
CA TYR A 369 -5.70 -22.75 28.93
C TYR A 369 -5.08 -21.59 28.15
N VAL A 370 -5.67 -20.40 28.30
CA VAL A 370 -5.15 -19.11 27.84
C VAL A 370 -4.70 -18.30 29.07
N ASN A 371 -3.46 -17.82 29.06
CA ASN A 371 -2.83 -17.05 30.13
C ASN A 371 -2.86 -15.55 29.82
N GLY A 372 -4.04 -15.05 29.44
CA GLY A 372 -4.30 -13.69 28.99
C GLY A 372 -5.79 -13.47 28.75
N ALA A 373 -6.14 -12.35 28.13
CA ALA A 373 -7.53 -12.02 27.82
C ALA A 373 -8.08 -12.94 26.72
N MET A 374 -9.30 -13.44 26.89
CA MET A 374 -10.06 -14.10 25.83
C MET A 374 -11.07 -13.11 25.26
N ILE A 375 -10.89 -12.76 24.00
CA ILE A 375 -11.68 -11.73 23.32
C ILE A 375 -12.50 -12.38 22.22
N THR A 376 -13.82 -12.26 22.30
CA THR A 376 -14.69 -12.72 21.22
C THR A 376 -14.67 -11.71 20.08
N ALA A 377 -14.15 -12.12 18.92
CA ALA A 377 -14.10 -11.28 17.72
C ALA A 377 -15.52 -10.97 17.22
N THR A 378 -15.81 -9.69 17.00
CA THR A 378 -17.10 -9.22 16.46
C THR A 378 -17.11 -9.12 14.95
N GLN A 379 -15.93 -9.08 14.33
CA GLN A 379 -15.73 -9.06 12.88
C GLN A 379 -14.47 -9.86 12.52
N PRO A 380 -14.47 -10.57 11.38
CA PRO A 380 -13.27 -11.26 10.91
C PRO A 380 -12.21 -10.25 10.44
N VAL A 381 -10.97 -10.49 10.82
CA VAL A 381 -9.81 -9.76 10.29
C VAL A 381 -9.48 -10.29 8.90
N GLN A 382 -9.26 -9.39 7.95
CA GLN A 382 -8.88 -9.76 6.59
C GLN A 382 -7.39 -9.56 6.36
N PHE A 383 -6.80 -10.45 5.56
CA PHE A 383 -5.39 -10.47 5.20
C PHE A 383 -5.25 -10.51 3.68
N ILE A 384 -4.26 -9.80 3.15
CA ILE A 384 -4.00 -9.69 1.70
C ILE A 384 -3.50 -11.02 1.15
N PRO A 385 -4.17 -11.62 0.14
CA PRO A 385 -3.59 -12.75 -0.56
C PRO A 385 -2.18 -12.43 -1.08
N VAL A 386 -1.27 -13.41 -1.02
CA VAL A 386 0.06 -13.26 -1.58
C VAL A 386 -0.03 -13.25 -3.10
N ALA A 387 0.38 -12.15 -3.71
CA ALA A 387 0.64 -12.07 -5.15
C ALA A 387 2.11 -12.34 -5.41
N LEU A 388 2.42 -13.11 -6.46
CA LEU A 388 3.80 -13.32 -6.91
C LEU A 388 4.30 -12.07 -7.63
N PRO A 389 5.36 -11.39 -7.16
CA PRO A 389 5.96 -10.27 -7.86
C PRO A 389 6.54 -10.71 -9.21
N ASN A 390 6.33 -9.91 -10.25
CA ASN A 390 6.92 -10.16 -11.57
C ASN A 390 8.44 -9.97 -11.51
N GLY A 391 9.20 -10.76 -12.27
CA GLY A 391 10.64 -10.54 -12.46
C GLY A 391 11.55 -11.06 -11.34
N LEU A 392 11.01 -11.75 -10.32
CA LEU A 392 11.85 -12.38 -9.30
C LEU A 392 12.73 -13.49 -9.91
N PRO A 393 14.00 -13.62 -9.47
CA PRO A 393 14.79 -14.81 -9.73
C PRO A 393 14.01 -16.07 -9.35
N ASN A 394 13.86 -16.99 -10.31
CA ASN A 394 13.13 -18.23 -10.12
C ASN A 394 14.12 -19.34 -9.78
N LEU A 395 14.02 -19.88 -8.56
CA LEU A 395 14.84 -21.01 -8.10
C LEU A 395 14.24 -22.36 -8.50
N GLY A 396 13.07 -22.38 -9.15
CA GLY A 396 12.34 -23.58 -9.49
C GLY A 396 11.83 -24.29 -8.25
N THR A 397 11.89 -25.62 -8.26
CA THR A 397 11.58 -26.44 -7.09
C THR A 397 12.85 -26.71 -6.29
N ILE A 398 12.84 -26.43 -5.00
CA ILE A 398 13.87 -26.89 -4.07
C ILE A 398 13.40 -28.22 -3.49
N ASN A 399 14.16 -29.30 -3.70
CA ASN A 399 13.85 -30.61 -3.18
C ASN A 399 15.10 -31.28 -2.62
N LEU A 400 15.39 -30.99 -1.36
CA LEU A 400 16.56 -31.51 -0.65
C LEU A 400 16.19 -32.79 0.09
N SER A 401 16.92 -33.86 -0.18
CA SER A 401 16.76 -35.14 0.51
C SER A 401 18.10 -35.87 0.70
N GLY A 402 18.18 -36.73 1.72
CA GLY A 402 19.33 -37.63 1.90
C GLY A 402 20.62 -36.92 2.32
N GLY A 403 20.53 -35.96 3.24
CA GLY A 403 21.69 -35.25 3.79
C GLY A 403 22.22 -34.13 2.90
N GLN A 404 21.45 -33.69 1.91
CA GLN A 404 21.86 -32.60 1.02
C GLN A 404 21.90 -31.26 1.77
N THR A 405 22.77 -30.37 1.31
CA THR A 405 22.81 -28.97 1.76
C THR A 405 22.74 -28.04 0.55
N GLN A 406 21.90 -27.00 0.65
CA GLN A 406 21.87 -25.88 -0.29
C GLN A 406 21.95 -24.58 0.48
N THR A 407 22.68 -23.59 -0.06
CA THR A 407 22.73 -22.23 0.49
C THR A 407 22.02 -21.26 -0.44
N VAL A 408 21.19 -20.38 0.15
CA VAL A 408 20.57 -19.26 -0.56
C VAL A 408 21.06 -17.97 0.07
N ALA A 409 21.57 -17.05 -0.75
CA ALA A 409 22.00 -15.72 -0.32
C ALA A 409 20.82 -14.75 -0.20
N THR A 410 21.05 -13.60 0.46
CA THR A 410 20.15 -12.43 0.49
C THR A 410 19.45 -12.20 -0.85
N GLY A 411 18.16 -11.86 -0.79
CA GLY A 411 17.34 -11.58 -1.97
C GLY A 411 15.92 -12.16 -1.89
N SER A 412 15.11 -11.80 -2.88
CA SER A 412 13.72 -12.28 -3.02
C SER A 412 13.61 -13.26 -4.19
N TYR A 413 13.02 -14.43 -3.97
CA TYR A 413 13.00 -15.52 -4.93
C TYR A 413 11.59 -16.07 -5.15
N SER A 414 11.31 -16.50 -6.37
CA SER A 414 10.13 -17.31 -6.68
C SER A 414 10.47 -18.79 -6.68
N LEU A 415 9.60 -19.60 -6.06
CA LEU A 415 9.75 -21.05 -5.95
C LEU A 415 8.47 -21.77 -6.39
N GLY A 416 8.64 -22.96 -6.96
CA GLY A 416 7.60 -23.97 -7.14
C GLY A 416 7.28 -24.63 -5.79
N ASP A 417 7.71 -25.87 -5.61
CA ASP A 417 7.68 -26.52 -4.29
C ASP A 417 8.97 -26.26 -3.51
N LEU A 418 8.85 -26.21 -2.17
CA LEU A 418 9.97 -26.19 -1.23
C LEU A 418 9.89 -27.44 -0.35
N THR A 419 10.75 -28.41 -0.60
CA THR A 419 10.89 -29.63 0.20
C THR A 419 12.30 -29.72 0.80
N VAL A 420 12.38 -29.85 2.11
CA VAL A 420 13.61 -30.12 2.86
C VAL A 420 13.37 -31.30 3.77
N LYS A 421 13.92 -32.46 3.41
CA LYS A 421 13.76 -33.71 4.15
C LYS A 421 15.11 -34.30 4.53
N ASP A 422 15.37 -34.50 5.80
CA ASP A 422 16.64 -35.07 6.28
C ASP A 422 17.86 -34.36 5.65
N SER A 423 17.77 -33.03 5.51
CA SER A 423 18.65 -32.18 4.71
C SER A 423 18.63 -30.76 5.26
N GLN A 424 19.55 -29.90 4.81
CA GLN A 424 19.69 -28.53 5.28
C GLN A 424 19.53 -27.51 4.14
N LEU A 425 18.60 -26.56 4.32
CA LEU A 425 18.58 -25.34 3.52
C LEU A 425 19.15 -24.20 4.38
N PHE A 426 20.34 -23.74 4.05
CA PHE A 426 21.00 -22.64 4.75
C PHE A 426 20.67 -21.29 4.10
N ILE A 427 20.13 -20.38 4.89
CA ILE A 427 19.73 -19.03 4.46
C ILE A 427 20.79 -18.05 4.96
N ASN A 428 21.60 -17.54 4.05
CA ASN A 428 22.59 -16.51 4.35
C ASN A 428 21.95 -15.12 4.22
N ASN A 429 21.30 -14.68 5.28
CA ASN A 429 20.64 -13.37 5.41
C ASN A 429 21.51 -12.30 6.12
N THR A 430 22.84 -12.50 6.16
CA THR A 430 23.76 -11.57 6.86
C THR A 430 23.93 -10.23 6.15
N ALA A 431 23.76 -10.20 4.82
CA ALA A 431 23.84 -8.98 4.00
C ALA A 431 22.48 -8.30 3.79
N GLY A 432 21.40 -8.90 4.29
CA GLY A 432 20.03 -8.43 4.11
C GLY A 432 19.02 -9.59 4.09
N PRO A 433 17.72 -9.30 4.07
CA PRO A 433 16.67 -10.30 4.21
C PRO A 433 16.62 -11.30 3.04
N VAL A 434 16.12 -12.50 3.33
CA VAL A 434 15.75 -13.49 2.31
C VAL A 434 14.25 -13.70 2.31
N THR A 435 13.63 -13.58 1.14
CA THR A 435 12.18 -13.75 0.98
C THR A 435 11.87 -14.80 -0.06
N PHE A 436 11.08 -15.80 0.29
CA PHE A 436 10.58 -16.82 -0.63
C PHE A 436 9.12 -16.58 -0.98
N TYR A 437 8.81 -16.46 -2.27
CA TYR A 437 7.45 -16.52 -2.81
C TYR A 437 7.19 -17.90 -3.38
N VAL A 438 6.51 -18.75 -2.61
CA VAL A 438 6.27 -20.16 -2.93
C VAL A 438 4.90 -20.29 -3.58
N THR A 439 4.88 -20.79 -4.82
CA THR A 439 3.63 -21.04 -5.59
C THR A 439 3.11 -22.47 -5.44
N GLY A 440 3.93 -23.38 -4.94
CA GLY A 440 3.59 -24.74 -4.58
C GLY A 440 3.40 -24.92 -3.08
N SER A 441 3.78 -26.11 -2.61
CA SER A 441 3.76 -26.54 -1.21
C SER A 441 5.09 -26.27 -0.51
N VAL A 442 5.03 -26.17 0.83
CA VAL A 442 6.21 -26.12 1.70
C VAL A 442 6.18 -27.35 2.61
N SER A 443 7.24 -28.15 2.59
CA SER A 443 7.40 -29.34 3.44
C SER A 443 8.80 -29.40 4.02
N VAL A 444 8.93 -29.23 5.32
CA VAL A 444 10.19 -29.34 6.05
C VAL A 444 10.04 -30.44 7.08
N SER A 445 10.89 -31.46 7.03
CA SER A 445 10.83 -32.61 7.94
C SER A 445 12.16 -33.32 8.11
N GLY A 446 12.23 -34.18 9.13
CA GLY A 446 13.44 -34.94 9.42
C GLY A 446 14.55 -34.08 10.02
N VAL A 447 15.80 -34.53 9.90
CA VAL A 447 16.96 -33.85 10.48
C VAL A 447 17.48 -32.69 9.61
N GLY A 448 18.00 -31.62 10.23
CA GLY A 448 18.50 -30.40 9.54
C GLY A 448 17.46 -29.28 9.48
N GLY A 449 16.68 -29.22 8.41
CA GLY A 449 15.64 -28.22 8.17
C GLY A 449 16.15 -26.92 7.54
N ILE A 450 15.40 -25.84 7.71
CA ILE A 450 15.82 -24.48 7.29
C ILE A 450 16.60 -23.84 8.43
N ILE A 451 17.81 -23.37 8.15
CA ILE A 451 18.69 -22.72 9.12
C ILE A 451 19.08 -21.35 8.58
N VAL A 452 18.84 -20.31 9.39
CA VAL A 452 19.16 -18.92 9.05
C VAL A 452 20.48 -18.51 9.72
N ALA A 453 21.28 -17.68 9.03
CA ALA A 453 22.54 -17.17 9.55
C ALA A 453 22.33 -16.12 10.64
N ASP A 454 21.34 -15.25 10.46
CA ASP A 454 20.86 -14.28 11.42
C ASP A 454 19.44 -14.70 11.87
N PRO A 455 19.25 -15.03 13.17
CA PRO A 455 17.99 -15.53 13.69
C PRO A 455 16.91 -14.46 13.88
N ASP A 456 17.19 -13.19 13.55
CA ASP A 456 16.19 -12.12 13.50
C ASP A 456 15.03 -12.50 12.54
N PRO A 457 13.81 -12.75 13.04
CA PRO A 457 12.69 -13.19 12.24
C PRO A 457 12.23 -12.18 11.17
N GLU A 458 12.64 -10.91 11.25
CA GLU A 458 12.41 -9.92 10.19
C GLU A 458 13.29 -10.16 8.95
N LYS A 459 14.36 -10.95 9.08
CA LYS A 459 15.34 -11.19 8.00
C LYS A 459 15.10 -12.47 7.20
N PHE A 460 14.05 -13.22 7.50
CA PHE A 460 13.65 -14.37 6.69
C PHE A 460 12.13 -14.53 6.63
N ALA A 461 11.59 -14.59 5.41
CA ALA A 461 10.16 -14.70 5.19
C ALA A 461 9.79 -15.75 4.13
N ILE A 462 8.72 -16.49 4.38
CA ILE A 462 8.08 -17.39 3.41
C ILE A 462 6.66 -16.90 3.13
N TYR A 463 6.45 -16.34 1.94
CA TYR A 463 5.16 -15.93 1.40
C TYR A 463 4.62 -17.03 0.49
N VAL A 464 3.44 -17.57 0.81
CA VAL A 464 2.85 -18.67 0.03
C VAL A 464 1.71 -18.14 -0.84
N ALA A 465 1.98 -18.04 -2.13
CA ALA A 465 1.07 -17.58 -3.19
C ALA A 465 0.21 -18.74 -3.75
N SER A 466 -0.29 -19.60 -2.87
CA SER A 466 -1.02 -20.80 -3.25
C SER A 466 -2.01 -21.24 -2.14
N THR A 467 -2.81 -22.26 -2.43
CA THR A 467 -3.67 -22.94 -1.45
C THR A 467 -3.07 -24.27 -0.98
N LYS A 468 -1.81 -24.55 -1.33
CA LYS A 468 -1.14 -25.83 -1.03
C LYS A 468 -0.63 -25.82 0.41
N SER A 469 -0.52 -26.99 1.01
CA SER A 469 -0.14 -27.11 2.42
C SER A 469 1.25 -26.56 2.70
N VAL A 470 1.38 -25.93 3.86
CA VAL A 470 2.65 -25.58 4.51
C VAL A 470 2.80 -26.47 5.73
N SER A 471 3.83 -27.30 5.76
CA SER A 471 4.13 -28.19 6.89
C SER A 471 5.59 -28.06 7.28
N ILE A 472 5.83 -27.62 8.52
CA ILE A 472 7.15 -27.57 9.12
C ILE A 472 7.10 -28.50 10.34
N SER A 473 7.57 -29.72 10.16
CA SER A 473 7.51 -30.80 11.14
C SER A 473 8.92 -31.27 11.50
N LYS A 474 9.55 -30.61 12.47
CA LYS A 474 10.94 -30.92 12.88
C LYS A 474 11.12 -30.85 14.39
N GLU A 475 12.15 -31.55 14.85
CA GLU A 475 12.77 -31.30 16.16
C GLU A 475 13.86 -30.20 15.98
N GLY A 476 13.90 -29.20 16.87
CA GLY A 476 14.84 -28.08 16.81
C GLY A 476 14.22 -26.74 16.37
N THR A 477 15.05 -25.77 15.99
CA THR A 477 14.63 -24.36 15.84
C THR A 477 14.26 -23.96 14.40
N PHE A 478 13.28 -23.07 14.25
CA PHE A 478 13.01 -22.31 13.03
C PHE A 478 12.88 -20.83 13.43
N ALA A 479 13.48 -19.92 12.65
CA ALA A 479 13.35 -18.49 12.86
C ALA A 479 12.95 -17.81 11.54
N GLY A 480 11.89 -17.02 11.57
CA GLY A 480 11.35 -16.31 10.41
C GLY A 480 9.83 -16.17 10.44
N VAL A 481 9.27 -15.50 9.44
CA VAL A 481 7.82 -15.35 9.27
C VAL A 481 7.29 -16.27 8.18
N VAL A 482 6.09 -16.82 8.40
CA VAL A 482 5.36 -17.59 7.40
C VAL A 482 4.02 -16.91 7.14
N TYR A 483 3.84 -16.42 5.92
CA TYR A 483 2.62 -15.76 5.48
C TYR A 483 1.92 -16.57 4.38
N ALA A 484 0.91 -17.33 4.77
CA ALA A 484 0.21 -18.28 3.90
C ALA A 484 -1.32 -18.17 4.07
N PRO A 485 -1.92 -16.98 3.85
CA PRO A 485 -3.32 -16.67 4.23
C PRO A 485 -4.37 -17.56 3.55
N GLN A 486 -4.01 -18.28 2.48
CA GLN A 486 -4.92 -19.17 1.74
C GLN A 486 -4.64 -20.67 1.99
N SER A 487 -3.63 -20.99 2.79
CA SER A 487 -3.11 -22.34 2.97
C SER A 487 -3.28 -22.86 4.39
N VAL A 488 -3.34 -24.18 4.53
CA VAL A 488 -3.24 -24.83 5.85
C VAL A 488 -1.78 -24.83 6.26
N VAL A 489 -1.47 -24.26 7.42
CA VAL A 489 -0.14 -24.24 8.01
C VAL A 489 -0.10 -25.18 9.21
N THR A 490 0.82 -26.13 9.19
CA THR A 490 1.04 -27.10 10.27
C THR A 490 2.45 -26.98 10.81
N LEU A 491 2.57 -26.69 12.10
CA LEU A 491 3.80 -26.71 12.87
C LEU A 491 3.75 -27.89 13.84
N SER A 492 4.68 -28.83 13.70
CA SER A 492 4.68 -30.08 14.47
C SER A 492 6.09 -30.61 14.73
N GLY A 493 6.18 -31.75 15.42
CA GLY A 493 7.45 -32.44 15.67
C GLY A 493 8.19 -31.97 16.92
N GLY A 494 7.60 -31.10 17.76
CA GLY A 494 8.21 -30.67 19.03
C GLY A 494 9.30 -29.61 18.86
N GLY A 495 9.32 -28.92 17.73
CA GLY A 495 10.27 -27.83 17.44
C GLY A 495 9.91 -26.52 18.14
N GLU A 496 10.90 -25.62 18.15
CA GLU A 496 10.81 -24.25 18.65
C GLU A 496 10.76 -23.30 17.45
N PHE A 497 9.72 -22.46 17.37
CA PHE A 497 9.40 -21.65 16.20
C PHE A 497 9.37 -20.17 16.57
N SER A 498 10.43 -19.44 16.27
CA SER A 498 10.54 -18.00 16.54
C SER A 498 10.03 -17.18 15.36
N GLY A 499 9.04 -16.33 15.59
CA GLY A 499 8.48 -15.43 14.58
C GLY A 499 6.95 -15.34 14.60
N SER A 500 6.35 -15.17 13.42
CA SER A 500 4.89 -15.07 13.26
C SER A 500 4.40 -15.95 12.11
N PHE A 501 3.31 -16.69 12.36
CA PHE A 501 2.79 -17.68 11.43
C PHE A 501 1.32 -17.43 11.15
N ILE A 502 1.02 -17.15 9.88
CA ILE A 502 -0.32 -16.79 9.41
C ILE A 502 -0.76 -17.79 8.36
N GLY A 503 -1.93 -18.39 8.57
CA GLY A 503 -2.50 -19.40 7.69
C GLY A 503 -4.02 -19.26 7.58
N LYS A 504 -4.60 -19.86 6.54
CA LYS A 504 -6.06 -20.05 6.48
C LYS A 504 -6.52 -20.90 7.68
N GLN A 505 -5.82 -22.00 7.92
CA GLN A 505 -5.97 -22.81 9.12
C GLN A 505 -4.61 -23.01 9.76
N MET A 506 -4.53 -22.84 11.07
CA MET A 506 -3.32 -23.11 11.84
C MET A 506 -3.47 -24.40 12.64
N LYS A 507 -2.45 -25.26 12.57
CA LYS A 507 -2.34 -26.46 13.39
C LYS A 507 -0.99 -26.45 14.10
N LEU A 508 -1.01 -26.46 15.43
CA LEU A 508 0.17 -26.59 16.27
C LEU A 508 0.06 -27.85 17.13
N SER A 509 0.97 -28.81 16.95
CA SER A 509 0.88 -30.11 17.62
C SER A 509 2.25 -30.69 17.97
N GLY A 510 2.27 -31.87 18.59
CA GLY A 510 3.51 -32.60 18.88
C GLY A 510 4.39 -31.97 19.95
N GLY A 511 3.84 -31.06 20.77
CA GLY A 511 4.61 -30.36 21.81
C GLY A 511 5.41 -29.17 21.27
N SER A 512 5.13 -28.72 20.05
CA SER A 512 5.80 -27.60 19.41
C SER A 512 5.52 -26.28 20.13
N ARG A 513 6.48 -25.36 20.10
CA ARG A 513 6.39 -24.07 20.77
C ARG A 513 6.62 -22.93 19.81
N VAL A 514 5.77 -21.91 19.88
CA VAL A 514 5.89 -20.70 19.06
C VAL A 514 6.29 -19.54 19.96
N HIS A 515 7.43 -18.96 19.65
CA HIS A 515 7.95 -17.77 20.32
C HIS A 515 7.68 -16.58 19.41
N TYR A 516 6.67 -15.80 19.76
CA TYR A 516 6.40 -14.56 19.05
C TYR A 516 7.53 -13.56 19.29
N ASP A 517 8.23 -13.15 18.23
CA ASP A 517 9.29 -12.17 18.36
C ASP A 517 8.70 -10.77 18.55
N THR A 518 8.96 -10.14 19.69
CA THR A 518 8.43 -8.80 19.97
C THR A 518 9.03 -7.73 19.06
N ALA A 519 10.22 -7.94 18.49
CA ALA A 519 10.79 -7.05 17.49
C ALA A 519 9.88 -6.95 16.24
N LEU A 520 9.11 -8.00 15.92
CA LEU A 520 8.11 -7.94 14.85
C LEU A 520 6.98 -6.96 15.14
N ARG A 521 6.76 -6.50 16.39
CA ARG A 521 5.85 -5.38 16.67
C ARG A 521 6.47 -4.04 16.34
N GLY A 522 7.78 -3.94 16.13
CA GLY A 522 8.51 -2.68 16.12
C GLY A 522 8.56 -2.02 17.50
N GLU A 523 8.53 -2.81 18.56
CA GLU A 523 8.68 -2.40 19.97
C GLU A 523 10.11 -2.57 20.47
#